data_AF-A0A2W4Q5I3-F1
#
_entry.id   AF-A0A2W4Q5I3-F1
#
_cell.length_a   1.000
_cell.length_b   1.000
_cell.length_c   1.000
_cell.angle_alpha   90.00
_cell.angle_beta   90.00
_cell.angle_gamma   90.00
#
_symmetry.space_group_name_H-M   'P 1'
#
loop_
_entity.id
_entity.type
_entity.pdbx_description
1 polymer ?
#
loop_
_entity_poly.entity_id
_entity_poly.type
_entity_poly.pdbx_seq_one_letter_code
_entity_poly.pdbx_strand_id
1 'polypeptide(L)' 'MIGSLRGVLAGKEPPRLLVEVQGVGYEVEVPMSTYLTLPPAGSTVHLLIHQVPRGEAAGGSALSPWRNGNG' A
#
# COMPACT_ATOMS: atom_id res chain seq x y z
N MET A 1 -3.68 2.34 -15.39
CA MET A 1 -2.76 3.30 -14.75
C MET A 1 -3.48 3.90 -13.55
N ILE A 2 -2.84 3.96 -12.38
CA ILE A 2 -3.38 4.56 -11.14
C ILE A 2 -2.57 5.82 -10.86
N GLY A 3 -3.22 6.98 -10.87
CA GLY A 3 -2.56 8.27 -10.60
C GLY A 3 -2.54 8.67 -9.13
N SER A 4 -3.52 8.21 -8.35
CA SER A 4 -3.57 8.41 -6.91
C SER A 4 -4.43 7.37 -6.20
N LEU A 5 -4.24 7.22 -4.89
CA LEU A 5 -5.07 6.41 -4.00
C LEU A 5 -5.54 7.26 -2.83
N ARG A 6 -6.86 7.27 -2.58
CA ARG A 6 -7.47 7.93 -1.42
C ARG A 6 -8.24 6.91 -0.61
N GLY A 7 -7.88 6.72 0.65
CA GLY A 7 -8.45 5.69 1.50
C GLY A 7 -7.97 5.77 2.93
N VAL A 8 -8.16 4.69 3.68
CA VAL A 8 -7.73 4.55 5.07
C VAL A 8 -6.38 3.82 5.10
N LEU A 9 -5.42 4.34 5.85
CA LEU A 9 -4.16 3.67 6.10
C LEU A 9 -4.39 2.48 7.05
N ALA A 10 -4.60 1.29 6.51
CA ALA A 10 -4.93 0.09 7.28
C ALA A 10 -3.69 -0.55 7.94
N GLY A 11 -2.50 -0.38 7.36
CA GLY A 11 -1.27 -0.94 7.89
C GLY A 11 -0.01 -0.22 7.41
N LYS A 12 1.06 -0.30 8.21
CA LYS A 12 2.37 0.29 7.93
C LYS A 12 3.46 -0.74 8.23
N GLU A 13 4.22 -1.16 7.23
CA GLU A 13 5.37 -2.07 7.38
C GLU A 13 6.47 -1.65 6.39
N PRO A 14 7.51 -0.90 6.82
CA PRO A 14 8.47 -0.32 5.90
C PRO A 14 9.09 -1.35 4.94
N PRO A 15 9.17 -1.07 3.62
CA PRO A 15 8.77 0.16 2.91
C PRO A 15 7.32 0.16 2.40
N ARG A 16 6.50 -0.81 2.79
CA ARG A 16 5.13 -1.04 2.32
C ARG A 16 4.05 -0.42 3.22
N LEU A 17 2.92 -0.12 2.60
CA LEU A 17 1.69 0.35 3.22
C LEU A 17 0.53 -0.49 2.73
N LEU A 18 -0.47 -0.66 3.58
CA LEU A 18 -1.78 -1.15 3.19
C LEU A 18 -2.78 0.00 3.25
N VAL A 19 -3.37 0.36 2.11
CA VAL A 19 -4.40 1.39 2.00
C VAL A 19 -5.71 0.75 1.60
N GLU A 20 -6.72 0.84 2.45
CA GLU A 20 -8.06 0.35 2.15
C GLU A 20 -8.88 1.44 1.45
N VAL A 21 -9.39 1.13 0.26
CA VAL A 21 -10.24 2.01 -0.53
C VAL A 21 -11.52 1.27 -0.87
N GLN A 22 -12.64 1.65 -0.25
CA GLN A 22 -13.97 1.06 -0.52
C GLN A 22 -13.97 -0.47 -0.44
N GLY A 23 -13.36 -1.05 0.60
CA GLY A 23 -13.27 -2.50 0.79
C GLY A 23 -12.15 -3.21 0.00
N VAL A 24 -11.36 -2.49 -0.79
CA VAL A 24 -10.21 -3.05 -1.52
C VAL A 24 -8.89 -2.61 -0.88
N GLY A 25 -8.07 -3.57 -0.46
CA GLY A 25 -6.73 -3.32 0.08
C GLY A 25 -5.69 -3.17 -1.03
N TYR A 26 -5.07 -1.99 -1.10
CA TYR A 26 -3.96 -1.69 -2.01
C TYR A 26 -2.65 -1.73 -1.24
N GLU A 27 -1.73 -2.58 -1.68
CA GLU A 27 -0.36 -2.60 -1.18
C GLU A 27 0.50 -1.61 -1.98
N VAL A 28 1.13 -0.67 -1.29
CA VAL A 28 1.89 0.43 -1.91
C VAL A 28 3.27 0.52 -1.27
N GLU A 29 4.31 0.44 -2.10
CA GLU A 29 5.68 0.75 -1.67
C GLU A 29 5.91 2.27 -1.73
N VAL A 30 6.48 2.82 -0.66
CA VAL A 30 6.80 4.25 -0.56
C VAL A 30 8.26 4.47 -0.13
N PRO A 31 8.88 5.59 -0.52
CA PRO A 31 10.16 5.99 0.05
C PRO A 31 10.08 6.14 1.57
N MET A 32 11.19 5.88 2.26
CA MET A 32 11.25 5.99 3.73
C MET A 32 10.90 7.41 4.23
N SER A 33 11.26 8.45 3.48
CA SER A 33 10.89 9.84 3.78
C SER A 33 9.37 10.02 3.80
N THR A 34 8.66 9.46 2.81
CA THR A 34 7.18 9.46 2.79
C THR A 34 6.64 8.67 3.98
N TYR A 35 7.14 7.45 4.22
CA TYR A 35 6.68 6.59 5.31
C TYR A 35 6.69 7.30 6.68
N LEU A 36 7.79 8.02 6.98
CA LEU A 36 7.97 8.73 8.24
C LEU A 36 7.01 9.91 8.43
N THR A 37 6.48 10.48 7.33
CA THR A 37 5.50 11.58 7.38
C THR A 37 4.05 11.11 7.46
N LEU A 38 3.80 9.81 7.26
CA LEU A 38 2.43 9.31 7.22
C LEU A 38 1.79 9.31 8.61
N PRO A 39 0.49 9.58 8.69
CA PRO A 39 -0.25 9.52 9.94
C PRO A 39 -0.27 8.09 10.52
N PRO A 40 -0.81 7.92 11.74
CA PRO A 40 -1.07 6.60 12.32
C PRO A 40 -2.06 5.78 11.47
N ALA A 41 -2.03 4.46 11.62
CA ALA A 41 -3.03 3.58 11.00
C ALA A 41 -4.46 3.93 11.47
N GLY A 42 -5.44 3.72 10.59
CA GLY A 42 -6.83 4.16 10.75
C GLY A 42 -7.10 5.58 10.23
N SER A 43 -6.06 6.35 9.88
CA SER A 43 -6.23 7.71 9.34
C SER A 43 -6.49 7.71 7.83
N THR A 44 -7.25 8.70 7.34
CA THR A 44 -7.40 8.90 5.90
C THR A 44 -6.11 9.45 5.29
N VAL A 45 -5.71 8.91 4.14
CA VAL A 45 -4.55 9.33 3.37
C VAL A 45 -4.92 9.54 1.90
N HIS A 46 -4.13 10.38 1.23
CA HIS A 46 -4.18 10.56 -0.22
C HIS A 46 -2.76 10.49 -0.76
N LEU A 47 -2.46 9.44 -1.52
CA LEU A 47 -1.14 9.16 -2.07
C LEU A 47 -1.14 9.42 -3.57
N LEU A 48 -0.13 10.15 -4.05
CA LEU A 48 0.16 10.22 -5.47
C LEU A 48 0.99 9.00 -5.85
N ILE A 49 0.57 8.32 -6.93
CA ILE A 49 1.20 7.08 -7.36
C ILE A 49 2.02 7.36 -8.61
N HIS A 50 3.32 7.09 -8.53
CA HIS A 50 4.19 7.02 -9.69
C HIS A 50 4.41 5.55 -10.06
N GLN A 51 3.84 5.13 -11.19
CA GLN A 51 4.01 3.77 -11.69
C GLN A 51 5.27 3.70 -12.55
N VAL A 52 6.27 2.95 -12.08
CA VAL A 52 7.42 2.57 -12.90
C VAL A 52 7.06 1.27 -13.62
N PRO A 53 7.08 1.23 -14.96
CA PRO A 53 6.90 -0.03 -15.68
C PRO A 53 8.00 -0.98 -15.23
N ARG A 54 7.63 -2.10 -14.60
CA ARG A 54 8.58 -3.18 -14.37
C ARG A 54 8.81 -3.82 -15.74
N GLY A 55 10.01 -3.69 -16.30
CA GLY A 55 10.42 -4.55 -17.42
C GLY A 55 10.23 -6.01 -17.00
N GLU A 56 9.77 -6.87 -17.90
CA GLU A 56 9.37 -8.26 -17.60
C GLU A 56 10.36 -8.95 -16.66
N ALA A 57 9.95 -9.12 -15.41
CA ALA A 57 10.67 -9.90 -14.43
C ALA A 57 9.82 -11.14 -14.14
N ALA A 58 10.19 -12.24 -14.79
CA ALA A 58 9.66 -13.57 -14.56
C ALA A 58 9.95 -14.03 -13.12
N GLY A 59 8.96 -14.66 -12.50
CA GLY A 59 9.15 -15.59 -11.38
C GLY A 59 8.89 -15.03 -9.98
N GLY A 60 7.90 -15.61 -9.31
CA GLY A 60 7.83 -15.68 -7.86
C GLY A 60 6.75 -14.82 -7.19
N SER A 61 5.48 -15.09 -7.46
CA SER A 61 4.39 -14.59 -6.63
C SER A 61 4.08 -15.63 -5.54
N ALA A 62 4.70 -15.50 -4.37
CA ALA A 62 4.21 -16.13 -3.15
C ALA A 62 3.23 -15.13 -2.50
N LEU A 63 1.99 -15.12 -2.99
CA LEU A 63 0.89 -14.42 -2.34
C LEU A 63 0.58 -15.16 -1.04
N SER A 64 1.13 -14.69 0.07
CA SER A 64 0.57 -15.00 1.38
C SER A 64 -0.77 -14.27 1.47
N PRO A 65 -1.92 -14.96 1.56
CA PRO A 65 -3.20 -14.29 1.74
C PRO A 65 -3.19 -13.57 3.10
N TRP A 66 -3.43 -12.26 3.07
CA TRP A 66 -3.61 -11.43 4.26
C TRP A 66 -4.80 -11.97 5.06
N ARG A 67 -4.54 -12.55 6.24
CA ARG A 67 -5.58 -12.94 7.22
C ARG A 67 -6.02 -11.68 7.96
N ASN A 68 -7.29 -11.33 7.82
CA ASN A 68 -7.96 -10.37 8.68
C ASN A 68 -7.89 -10.84 10.14
N GLY A 69 -7.18 -10.09 10.98
CA GLY A 69 -7.21 -10.26 12.43
C GLY A 69 -8.52 -9.73 12.98
N ASN A 70 -9.55 -10.58 13.01
CA ASN A 70 -10.72 -10.39 13.86
C ASN A 70 -10.83 -11.61 14.78
N GLY A 71 -10.42 -11.43 16.03
CA GLY A 71 -10.58 -12.32 17.16
C GLY A 71 -10.83 -11.47 18.39
#